data_AF-A0A1F5HQK2-F1
#
_entry.id   AF-A0A1F5HQK2-F1
#
_cell.length_a   1.000
_cell.length_b   1.000
_cell.length_c   1.000
_cell.angle_alpha   90.00
_cell.angle_beta   90.00
_cell.angle_gamma   90.00
#
_symmetry.space_group_name_H-M   'P 1'
#
loop_
_entity.id
_entity.type
_entity.pdbx_description
1 polymer ?
#
loop_
_entity_poly.entity_id
_entity_poly.type
_entity_poly.pdbx_seq_one_letter_code
_entity_poly.pdbx_strand_id
1 'polypeptide(L)'
;MTLGTLSKGNPFTSDGITFYLASLFKYFAFIGPILAFLDLLISLKNTKIFTFLLLIFLLLGPLFIFISRSPVHPFAQKGILERFFLPSMIPFSIWIALELIVIINIFQKYLGIFSKLMLFVFLLPLFLNFSKVDQSKNMLFEEFGKDIFRILPQDSIFLVSTDEGQMSSTYLQIAQNMRPDIKIVNYTLLIRQWYQNNLKKRYPNLVLPWQKFDQNIRSHTETAVIICNEIVPDNPTFLDYQYPEFQSSSNNACSYKPIGTLISLGLPQNKLSDEDIAKNYDFWQPKVDKLKQNNSKDIRTRTVLIAYSNSLSFLAVSLFDLNKTQQARQLFEEAFQISPENPIPAGLLAKSYFDAKDFDPALNWAEKTLTADPDFAQVHKILGFIYMEQKNDKKKAYFHFQKYLNLAPQAQDRDQIQKIVEKLRKEL
;
A
#
# COMPACT_ATOMS: atom_id res chain seq x y z
N MET A 1 -11.02 -11.90 13.24
CA MET A 1 -11.50 -11.78 11.82
C MET A 1 -10.30 -11.62 10.87
N THR A 2 -9.87 -12.63 10.10
CA THR A 2 -8.67 -12.51 9.22
C THR A 2 -9.04 -12.65 7.74
N LEU A 3 -8.90 -11.56 6.98
CA LEU A 3 -8.88 -11.64 5.51
C LEU A 3 -7.43 -11.95 5.10
N GLY A 4 -7.23 -13.17 4.57
CA GLY A 4 -5.93 -13.62 4.09
C GLY A 4 -5.37 -12.73 2.96
N THR A 5 -4.05 -12.59 3.00
CA THR A 5 -3.08 -12.02 2.02
C THR A 5 -3.64 -11.34 0.77
N LEU A 6 -3.24 -10.07 0.57
CA LEU A 6 -3.26 -9.36 -0.71
C LEU A 6 -2.81 -10.30 -1.85
N SER A 7 -3.64 -10.46 -2.87
CA SER A 7 -3.42 -11.48 -3.90
C SER A 7 -2.19 -11.14 -4.76
N LYS A 8 -1.54 -12.18 -5.29
CA LYS A 8 -0.63 -12.01 -6.42
C LYS A 8 -1.52 -11.78 -7.64
N GLY A 9 -1.81 -10.52 -7.97
CA GLY A 9 -2.57 -10.14 -9.15
C GLY A 9 -2.02 -10.80 -10.42
N ASN A 10 -2.85 -10.92 -11.45
CA ASN A 10 -2.43 -11.53 -12.72
C ASN A 10 -1.24 -10.73 -13.29
N PRO A 11 -0.06 -11.34 -13.49
CA PRO A 11 1.11 -10.64 -14.01
C PRO A 11 0.96 -10.14 -15.45
N PHE A 12 -0.05 -10.64 -16.18
CA PHE A 12 -0.31 -10.30 -17.59
C PHE A 12 -1.58 -9.43 -17.74
N THR A 13 -1.66 -8.31 -17.02
CA THR A 13 -2.70 -7.31 -17.29
C THR A 13 -2.14 -6.13 -18.08
N SER A 14 -2.99 -5.54 -18.91
CA SER A 14 -2.68 -4.28 -19.59
C SER A 14 -2.71 -3.09 -18.63
N ASP A 15 -3.09 -3.27 -17.37
CA ASP A 15 -3.29 -2.18 -16.41
C ASP A 15 -2.02 -1.39 -16.13
N GLY A 16 -0.87 -2.08 -16.04
CA GLY A 16 0.43 -1.41 -15.88
C GLY A 16 0.79 -0.52 -17.07
N ILE A 17 0.53 -1.00 -18.30
CA ILE A 17 0.74 -0.23 -19.54
C ILE A 17 -0.26 0.93 -19.60
N THR A 18 -1.53 0.69 -19.28
CA THR A 18 -2.58 1.72 -19.26
C THR A 18 -2.22 2.82 -18.26
N PHE A 19 -1.75 2.44 -17.06
CA PHE A 19 -1.29 3.37 -16.03
C PHE A 19 -0.06 4.18 -16.50
N TYR A 20 0.89 3.53 -17.17
CA TYR A 20 2.04 4.19 -17.78
C TYR A 20 1.63 5.22 -18.84
N LEU A 21 0.80 4.81 -19.80
CA LEU A 21 0.34 5.70 -20.88
C LEU A 21 -0.46 6.88 -20.31
N ALA A 22 -1.30 6.64 -19.31
CA ALA A 22 -2.01 7.71 -18.60
C ALA A 22 -1.03 8.67 -17.88
N SER A 23 0.10 8.17 -17.37
CA SER A 23 1.13 9.00 -16.72
C SER A 23 1.80 9.99 -17.68
N LEU A 24 1.92 9.67 -18.98
CA LEU A 24 2.46 10.60 -19.98
C LEU A 24 1.65 11.90 -20.04
N PHE A 25 0.32 11.78 -20.02
CA PHE A 25 -0.59 12.93 -19.97
C PHE A 25 -0.54 13.65 -18.63
N LYS A 26 -0.34 12.92 -17.52
CA LYS A 26 -0.17 13.51 -16.19
C LYS A 26 1.10 14.38 -16.12
N TYR A 27 2.20 13.92 -16.71
CA TYR A 27 3.49 14.60 -16.64
C TYR A 27 3.68 15.71 -17.66
N PHE A 28 3.17 15.50 -18.89
CA PHE A 28 3.42 16.41 -20.01
C PHE A 28 2.17 17.13 -20.51
N ALA A 29 1.08 17.09 -19.72
CA ALA A 29 -0.25 17.57 -20.11
C ALA A 29 -0.75 16.91 -21.41
N PHE A 30 -1.86 17.39 -21.97
CA PHE A 30 -2.39 16.86 -23.24
C PHE A 30 -1.50 17.22 -24.45
N ILE A 31 -0.84 18.38 -24.40
CA ILE A 31 -0.01 18.88 -25.51
C ILE A 31 1.28 18.08 -25.70
N GLY A 32 1.92 17.63 -24.62
CA GLY A 32 3.20 16.93 -24.71
C GLY A 32 3.14 15.64 -25.51
N PRO A 33 2.22 14.70 -25.21
CA PRO A 33 2.06 13.49 -26.00
C PRO A 33 1.70 13.75 -27.47
N ILE A 34 0.97 14.82 -27.79
CA ILE A 34 0.71 15.21 -29.18
C ILE A 34 2.01 15.62 -29.88
N LEU A 35 2.80 16.50 -29.25
CA LEU A 35 4.07 16.97 -29.80
C LEU A 35 5.06 15.81 -29.98
N ALA A 36 5.16 14.92 -28.99
CA ALA A 36 6.01 13.74 -29.09
C ALA A 36 5.57 12.81 -30.23
N PHE A 37 4.26 12.65 -30.44
CA PHE A 37 3.74 11.82 -31.53
C PHE A 37 3.95 12.44 -32.92
N LEU A 38 3.84 13.76 -33.04
CA LEU A 38 4.16 14.47 -34.27
C LEU A 38 5.65 14.31 -34.62
N ASP A 39 6.55 14.44 -33.64
CA ASP A 39 7.97 14.23 -33.88
C ASP A 39 8.24 12.79 -34.34
N LEU A 40 7.58 11.79 -33.73
CA LEU A 40 7.72 10.40 -34.16
C LEU A 40 7.42 10.19 -35.65
N LEU A 41 6.51 10.96 -36.25
CA LEU A 41 6.20 10.89 -37.68
C LEU A 41 7.24 11.61 -38.55
N ILE A 42 7.83 12.71 -38.05
CA ILE A 42 8.80 13.53 -38.80
C ILE A 42 10.21 12.94 -38.70
N SER A 43 10.60 12.48 -37.51
CA SER A 43 11.89 11.87 -37.21
C SER A 43 12.15 10.56 -37.95
N LEU A 44 11.13 9.95 -38.59
CA LEU A 44 11.31 8.86 -39.56
C LEU A 44 12.30 9.21 -40.69
N LYS A 45 12.52 10.50 -40.96
CA LYS A 45 13.52 10.98 -41.94
C LYS A 45 14.97 10.83 -41.47
N ASN A 46 15.22 10.80 -40.16
CA ASN A 46 16.55 10.55 -39.57
C ASN A 46 16.55 9.24 -38.79
N THR A 47 16.72 8.15 -39.54
CA THR A 47 16.52 6.78 -39.05
C THR A 47 17.39 6.44 -37.83
N LYS A 48 18.63 6.93 -37.73
CA LYS A 48 19.53 6.57 -36.63
C LYS A 48 19.11 7.15 -35.28
N ILE A 49 18.86 8.47 -35.22
CA ILE A 49 18.46 9.14 -33.98
C ILE A 49 17.08 8.67 -33.55
N PHE A 50 16.16 8.55 -34.50
CA PHE A 50 14.82 8.03 -34.26
C PHE A 50 14.85 6.62 -33.68
N THR A 51 15.57 5.68 -34.32
CA THR A 51 15.66 4.29 -33.83
C THR A 51 16.29 4.23 -32.45
N PHE A 52 17.33 5.03 -32.18
CA PHE A 52 17.96 5.07 -30.86
C PHE A 52 17.00 5.55 -29.76
N LEU A 53 16.33 6.70 -29.96
CA LEU A 53 15.38 7.25 -28.98
C LEU A 53 14.17 6.32 -28.79
N LEU A 54 13.67 5.72 -29.87
CA LEU A 54 12.55 4.79 -29.82
C LEU A 54 12.91 3.53 -29.03
N LEU A 55 14.08 2.93 -29.29
CA LEU A 55 14.53 1.74 -28.57
C LEU A 55 14.70 2.04 -27.09
N ILE A 56 15.32 3.16 -26.71
CA ILE A 56 15.49 3.53 -25.30
C ILE A 56 14.14 3.79 -24.64
N PHE A 57 13.23 4.53 -25.29
CA PHE A 57 11.89 4.79 -24.75
C PHE A 57 11.11 3.49 -24.52
N LEU A 58 11.13 2.57 -25.49
CA LEU A 58 10.46 1.29 -25.39
C LEU A 58 11.08 0.43 -24.28
N LEU A 59 12.41 0.29 -24.27
CA LEU A 59 13.14 -0.53 -23.30
C LEU A 59 12.99 -0.03 -21.86
N LEU A 60 13.08 1.28 -21.64
CA LEU A 60 13.01 1.88 -20.30
C LEU A 60 11.57 2.13 -19.82
N GLY A 61 10.58 2.07 -20.70
CA GLY A 61 9.19 2.39 -20.40
C GLY A 61 8.26 1.20 -20.64
N PRO A 62 7.45 1.19 -21.73
CA PRO A 62 6.42 0.17 -21.95
C PRO A 62 6.93 -1.28 -21.85
N LEU A 63 8.10 -1.59 -22.40
CA LEU A 63 8.63 -2.95 -22.41
C LEU A 63 9.13 -3.35 -21.02
N PHE A 64 9.82 -2.46 -20.30
CA PHE A 64 10.20 -2.70 -18.91
C PHE A 64 8.96 -3.00 -18.05
N ILE A 65 7.91 -2.19 -18.18
CA ILE A 65 6.69 -2.33 -17.39
C ILE A 65 5.99 -3.65 -17.69
N PHE A 66 5.86 -3.98 -18.98
CA PHE A 66 5.29 -5.24 -19.42
C PHE A 66 6.07 -6.46 -18.91
N ILE A 67 7.40 -6.43 -18.99
CA ILE A 67 8.27 -7.53 -18.54
C ILE A 67 8.30 -7.63 -17.01
N SER A 68 8.29 -6.48 -16.31
CA SER A 68 8.33 -6.44 -14.84
C SER A 68 7.12 -7.12 -14.21
N ARG A 69 6.00 -7.19 -14.93
CA ARG A 69 4.74 -7.78 -14.46
C ARG A 69 4.30 -7.17 -13.12
N SER A 70 4.64 -5.90 -12.91
CA SER A 70 4.35 -5.20 -11.67
C SER A 70 2.87 -4.86 -11.62
N PRO A 71 2.12 -5.32 -10.60
CA PRO A 71 0.71 -5.03 -10.50
C PRO A 71 0.49 -3.55 -10.15
N VAL A 72 -0.66 -3.00 -10.53
CA VAL A 72 -1.08 -1.64 -10.13
C VAL A 72 -2.04 -1.64 -8.94
N HIS A 73 -2.40 -2.83 -8.46
CA HIS A 73 -3.16 -3.04 -7.23
C HIS A 73 -2.36 -3.97 -6.29
N PRO A 74 -2.44 -3.76 -4.96
CA PRO A 74 -3.15 -2.69 -4.27
C PRO A 74 -2.55 -1.30 -4.53
N PHE A 75 -3.28 -0.24 -4.18
CA PHE A 75 -2.95 1.16 -4.52
C PHE A 75 -1.49 1.57 -4.30
N ALA A 76 -0.86 1.10 -3.21
CA ALA A 76 0.54 1.40 -2.89
C ALA A 76 1.53 1.00 -4.01
N GLN A 77 1.23 -0.05 -4.79
CA GLN A 77 2.06 -0.51 -5.90
C GLN A 77 2.17 0.53 -7.02
N LYS A 78 1.14 1.36 -7.22
CA LYS A 78 1.18 2.46 -8.19
C LYS A 78 2.33 3.42 -7.88
N GLY A 79 2.56 3.73 -6.60
CA GLY A 79 3.60 4.66 -6.16
C GLY A 79 5.02 4.10 -6.30
N ILE A 80 5.16 2.77 -6.31
CA ILE A 80 6.42 2.09 -6.63
C ILE A 80 6.65 2.15 -8.14
N LEU A 81 5.66 1.75 -8.93
CA LEU A 81 5.75 1.68 -10.38
C LEU A 81 6.00 3.06 -11.01
N GLU A 82 5.37 4.11 -10.48
CA GLU A 82 5.53 5.51 -10.92
C GLU A 82 7.01 5.97 -10.95
N ARG A 83 7.84 5.49 -10.01
CA ARG A 83 9.27 5.85 -9.92
C ARG A 83 10.07 5.31 -11.11
N PHE A 84 9.68 4.14 -11.61
CA PHE A 84 10.33 3.49 -12.74
C PHE A 84 9.94 4.10 -14.09
N PHE A 85 9.00 5.04 -14.12
CA PHE A 85 8.64 5.74 -15.36
C PHE A 85 9.66 6.83 -15.70
N LEU A 86 10.31 7.43 -14.69
CA LEU A 86 11.22 8.57 -14.87
C LEU A 86 12.27 8.38 -15.98
N PRO A 87 12.96 7.23 -16.11
CA PRO A 87 13.97 7.06 -17.15
C PRO A 87 13.42 7.16 -18.58
N SER A 88 12.21 6.66 -18.85
CA SER A 88 11.60 6.75 -20.19
C SER A 88 11.00 8.13 -20.47
N MET A 89 10.74 8.94 -19.45
CA MET A 89 10.31 10.34 -19.62
C MET A 89 11.41 11.20 -20.25
N ILE A 90 12.69 10.84 -20.09
CA ILE A 90 13.83 11.56 -20.67
C ILE A 90 13.77 11.54 -22.21
N PRO A 91 13.84 10.39 -22.92
CA PRO A 91 13.74 10.36 -24.38
C PRO A 91 12.41 10.92 -24.88
N PHE A 92 11.32 10.74 -24.12
CA PHE A 92 10.01 11.32 -24.46
C PHE A 92 10.05 12.86 -24.47
N SER A 93 10.71 13.48 -23.49
CA SER A 93 10.87 14.94 -23.44
C SER A 93 11.74 15.49 -24.58
N ILE A 94 12.70 14.69 -25.08
CA ILE A 94 13.51 15.05 -26.25
C ILE A 94 12.64 15.15 -27.49
N TRP A 95 11.73 14.21 -27.74
CA TRP A 95 10.78 14.30 -28.87
C TRP A 95 9.89 15.54 -28.78
N ILE A 96 9.39 15.87 -27.58
CA ILE A 96 8.62 17.11 -27.38
C ILE A 96 9.47 18.34 -27.76
N ALA A 97 10.73 18.38 -27.32
CA ALA A 97 11.62 19.49 -27.62
C ALA A 97 11.94 19.61 -29.11
N LEU A 98 12.18 18.49 -29.80
CA LEU A 98 12.43 18.46 -31.24
C LEU A 98 11.22 19.00 -32.03
N GLU A 99 10.00 18.57 -31.71
CA GLU A 99 8.80 19.09 -32.36
C GLU A 99 8.60 20.58 -32.10
N LEU A 100 8.82 21.03 -30.86
CA LEU A 100 8.73 22.45 -30.51
C LEU A 100 9.69 23.30 -31.34
N ILE A 101 10.91 22.82 -31.60
CA ILE A 101 11.87 23.52 -32.47
C ILE A 101 11.33 23.62 -33.90
N VAL A 102 10.72 22.56 -34.44
CA VAL A 102 10.11 22.56 -35.77
C VAL A 102 8.97 23.59 -35.84
N ILE A 103 8.06 23.58 -34.86
CA ILE A 103 6.96 24.54 -34.78
C ILE A 103 7.48 25.97 -34.69
N ILE A 104 8.46 26.24 -33.81
CA ILE A 104 9.06 27.56 -33.66
C ILE A 104 9.64 28.04 -34.99
N ASN A 105 10.36 27.18 -35.72
CA ASN A 105 10.95 27.54 -37.02
C ASN A 105 9.88 27.83 -38.08
N ILE A 106 8.80 27.05 -38.15
CA ILE A 106 7.68 27.28 -39.08
C ILE A 106 7.02 28.63 -38.82
N PHE A 107 6.78 28.97 -37.55
CA PHE A 107 6.09 30.19 -37.18
C PHE A 107 7.02 31.38 -36.93
N GLN A 108 8.34 31.22 -37.02
CA GLN A 108 9.32 32.27 -36.72
C GLN A 108 9.09 33.54 -37.55
N LYS A 109 8.75 33.36 -38.83
CA LYS A 109 8.46 34.45 -39.79
C LYS A 109 7.21 35.25 -39.42
N TYR A 110 6.24 34.60 -38.76
CA TYR A 110 4.95 35.20 -38.39
C TYR A 110 4.94 35.75 -36.97
N LEU A 111 5.71 35.15 -36.07
CA LEU A 111 5.68 35.47 -34.64
C LEU A 111 6.73 36.51 -34.23
N GLY A 112 7.77 36.77 -35.01
CA GLY A 112 8.78 37.80 -34.65
C GLY A 112 9.31 37.60 -33.22
N ILE A 113 9.18 38.61 -32.34
CA ILE A 113 9.56 38.53 -30.92
C ILE A 113 8.79 37.42 -30.15
N PHE A 114 7.57 37.06 -30.55
CA PHE A 114 6.82 35.96 -29.91
C PHE A 114 7.51 34.60 -30.08
N SER A 115 8.34 34.40 -31.10
CA SER A 115 9.15 33.17 -31.22
C SER A 115 10.18 33.04 -30.08
N LYS A 116 10.67 34.16 -29.53
CA LYS A 116 11.52 34.17 -28.32
C LYS A 116 10.70 33.95 -27.06
N LEU A 117 9.44 34.39 -27.02
CA LEU A 117 8.52 34.09 -25.91
C LEU A 117 8.12 32.61 -25.87
N MET A 118 8.09 31.91 -27.01
CA MET A 118 7.90 30.46 -27.08
C MET A 118 8.98 29.69 -26.31
N LEU A 119 10.19 30.24 -26.16
CA LEU A 119 11.21 29.65 -25.31
C LEU A 119 10.77 29.62 -23.84
N PHE A 120 9.87 30.48 -23.38
CA PHE A 120 9.38 30.48 -22.00
C PHE A 120 8.11 29.63 -21.80
N VAL A 121 7.59 28.97 -22.84
CA VAL A 121 6.39 28.13 -22.73
C VAL A 121 6.59 26.98 -21.75
N PHE A 122 7.83 26.50 -21.54
CA PHE A 122 8.11 25.48 -20.53
C PHE A 122 7.91 25.96 -19.08
N LEU A 123 7.91 27.28 -18.83
CA LEU A 123 7.61 27.82 -17.51
C LEU A 123 6.12 27.70 -17.18
N LEU A 124 5.24 27.71 -18.19
CA LEU A 124 3.79 27.63 -17.96
C LEU A 124 3.40 26.30 -17.28
N PRO A 125 3.82 25.10 -17.74
CA PRO A 125 3.63 23.85 -17.01
C PRO A 125 4.22 23.88 -15.60
N LEU A 126 5.37 24.54 -15.38
CA LEU A 126 5.96 24.68 -14.05
C LEU A 126 4.98 25.44 -13.13
N PHE A 127 4.51 26.62 -13.52
CA PHE A 127 3.56 27.41 -12.73
C PHE A 127 2.23 26.69 -12.52
N LEU A 128 1.67 26.06 -13.55
CA LEU A 128 0.38 25.35 -13.48
C LEU A 128 0.44 24.07 -12.63
N ASN A 129 1.61 23.46 -12.48
CA ASN A 129 1.76 22.20 -11.73
C ASN A 129 2.51 22.37 -10.41
N PHE A 130 3.15 23.52 -10.13
CA PHE A 130 3.92 23.75 -8.90
C PHE A 130 3.11 23.43 -7.65
N SER A 131 1.89 23.97 -7.53
CA SER A 131 1.02 23.72 -6.37
C SER A 131 0.59 22.25 -6.22
N LYS A 132 0.66 21.44 -7.28
CA LYS A 132 0.34 20.01 -7.24
C LYS A 132 1.51 19.17 -6.74
N VAL A 133 2.74 19.65 -6.92
CA VAL A 133 3.98 18.95 -6.56
C VAL A 133 4.66 19.55 -5.33
N ASP A 134 4.25 20.74 -4.89
CA ASP A 134 4.74 21.37 -3.68
C ASP A 134 4.34 20.54 -2.44
N GLN A 135 5.34 19.92 -1.83
CA GLN A 135 5.20 19.13 -0.59
C GLN A 135 5.71 19.88 0.64
N SER A 136 6.02 21.19 0.54
CA SER A 136 6.62 21.97 1.64
C SER A 136 5.79 22.00 2.92
N LYS A 137 4.48 21.79 2.82
CA LYS A 137 3.54 21.73 3.95
C LYS A 137 3.07 20.32 4.27
N ASN A 138 3.56 19.30 3.56
CA ASN A 138 3.15 17.93 3.79
C ASN A 138 3.92 17.32 4.97
N MET A 139 3.35 17.48 6.16
CA MET A 139 3.93 16.96 7.41
C MET A 139 3.41 15.56 7.78
N LEU A 140 2.65 14.88 6.91
CA LEU A 140 1.93 13.66 7.30
C LEU A 140 2.86 12.53 7.75
N PHE A 141 4.00 12.33 7.09
CA PHE A 141 5.01 11.34 7.51
C PHE A 141 5.66 11.72 8.85
N GLU A 142 5.95 13.00 9.05
CA GLU A 142 6.53 13.48 10.29
C GLU A 142 5.54 13.32 11.46
N GLU A 143 4.27 13.65 11.24
CA GLU A 143 3.19 13.45 12.21
C GLU A 143 3.01 11.97 12.54
N PHE A 144 3.02 11.08 11.54
CA PHE A 144 2.95 9.64 11.73
C PHE A 144 4.09 9.10 12.58
N GLY A 145 5.34 9.49 12.29
CA GLY A 145 6.48 9.12 13.11
C GLY A 145 6.39 9.66 14.55
N LYS A 146 5.89 10.89 14.73
CA LYS A 146 5.68 11.48 16.06
C LYS A 146 4.59 10.75 16.83
N ASP A 147 3.56 10.27 16.15
CA ASP A 147 2.50 9.47 16.77
C ASP A 147 3.00 8.12 17.26
N ILE A 148 3.82 7.42 16.48
CA ILE A 148 4.53 6.21 16.92
C ILE A 148 5.29 6.49 18.22
N PHE A 149 6.08 7.57 18.26
CA PHE A 149 6.87 7.94 19.44
C PHE A 149 6.04 8.40 20.65
N ARG A 150 4.83 8.91 20.47
CA ARG A 150 3.93 9.24 21.59
C ARG A 150 3.36 8.00 22.26
N ILE A 151 3.17 6.93 21.50
CA ILE A 151 2.59 5.66 21.98
C ILE A 151 3.63 4.86 22.78
N LEU A 152 4.88 4.83 22.31
CA LEU A 152 5.91 3.94 22.85
C LEU A 152 6.36 4.36 24.27
N PRO A 153 6.27 3.46 25.27
CA PRO A 153 6.84 3.68 26.60
C PRO A 153 8.35 3.92 26.55
N GLN A 154 8.89 4.45 27.64
CA GLN A 154 10.33 4.64 27.78
C GLN A 154 11.08 3.31 27.62
N ASP A 155 12.23 3.35 26.96
CA ASP A 155 13.17 2.24 26.82
C ASP A 155 12.66 0.99 26.09
N SER A 156 11.49 1.06 25.44
CA SER A 156 10.88 -0.03 24.69
C SER A 156 11.62 -0.41 23.38
N ILE A 157 11.33 -1.62 22.89
CA ILE A 157 11.77 -2.12 21.59
C ILE A 157 10.65 -1.91 20.56
N PHE A 158 10.95 -1.19 19.50
CA PHE A 158 10.05 -0.98 18.39
C PHE A 158 10.48 -1.81 17.19
N LEU A 159 9.74 -2.87 16.93
CA LEU A 159 9.95 -3.78 15.82
C LEU A 159 9.30 -3.21 14.56
N VAL A 160 10.09 -3.06 13.50
CA VAL A 160 9.65 -2.48 12.23
C VAL A 160 9.90 -3.42 11.07
N SER A 161 9.06 -3.34 10.03
CA SER A 161 9.44 -3.83 8.70
C SER A 161 8.75 -3.09 7.55
N THR A 162 7.81 -2.19 7.86
CA THR A 162 7.25 -1.26 6.87
C THR A 162 8.21 -0.11 6.59
N ASP A 163 8.16 0.42 5.36
CA ASP A 163 8.89 1.63 5.01
C ASP A 163 8.34 2.85 5.78
N GLU A 164 7.02 2.94 5.95
CA GLU A 164 6.37 4.05 6.68
C GLU A 164 6.83 4.09 8.13
N GLY A 165 6.78 2.96 8.84
CA GLY A 165 7.21 2.85 10.23
C GLY A 165 8.71 3.05 10.38
N GLN A 166 9.52 2.32 9.60
CA GLN A 166 10.98 2.37 9.71
C GLN A 166 11.55 3.72 9.33
N MET A 167 11.20 4.26 8.15
CA MET A 167 11.82 5.47 7.63
C MET A 167 11.42 6.69 8.44
N SER A 168 10.13 6.82 8.80
CA SER A 168 9.64 7.97 9.57
C SER A 168 10.24 8.01 10.97
N SER A 169 10.25 6.87 11.68
CA SER A 169 10.81 6.80 13.03
C SER A 169 12.33 6.97 13.03
N THR A 170 13.03 6.37 12.07
CA THR A 170 14.50 6.50 11.96
C THR A 170 14.92 7.94 11.60
N TYR A 171 14.18 8.61 10.71
CA TYR A 171 14.39 10.02 10.40
C TYR A 171 14.27 10.89 11.65
N LEU A 172 13.17 10.75 12.41
CA LEU A 172 12.96 11.53 13.63
C LEU A 172 14.05 11.27 14.68
N GLN A 173 14.49 10.02 14.83
CA GLN A 173 15.53 9.70 15.80
C GLN A 173 16.91 10.20 15.38
N ILE A 174 17.33 9.99 14.13
CA ILE A 174 18.69 10.36 13.67
C ILE A 174 18.78 11.86 13.41
N ALA A 175 17.82 12.42 12.67
CA ALA A 175 17.90 13.80 12.19
C ALA A 175 17.34 14.81 13.21
N GLN A 176 16.32 14.44 13.97
CA GLN A 176 15.69 15.33 14.97
C GLN A 176 16.02 14.96 16.42
N ASN A 177 16.84 13.92 16.66
CA ASN A 177 17.21 13.45 18.00
C ASN A 177 16.00 13.15 18.90
N MET A 178 14.87 12.73 18.31
CA MET A 178 13.66 12.40 19.07
C MET A 178 13.72 10.97 19.60
N ARG A 179 13.36 10.79 20.88
CA ARG A 179 13.24 9.47 21.54
C ARG A 179 14.44 8.54 21.27
N PRO A 180 15.69 8.96 21.58
CA PRO A 180 16.86 8.10 21.41
C PRO A 180 16.84 6.87 22.34
N ASP A 181 15.97 6.86 23.36
CA ASP A 181 15.72 5.73 24.26
C ASP A 181 15.02 4.54 23.58
N ILE A 182 14.29 4.77 22.49
CA ILE A 182 13.57 3.72 21.77
C ILE A 182 14.51 2.92 20.87
N LYS A 183 14.49 1.60 21.00
CA LYS A 183 15.31 0.71 20.19
C LYS A 183 14.53 0.28 18.96
N ILE A 184 14.75 0.99 17.85
CA ILE A 184 14.15 0.67 16.54
C ILE A 184 14.90 -0.51 15.92
N VAL A 185 14.21 -1.64 15.74
CA VAL A 185 14.79 -2.90 15.28
C VAL A 185 13.98 -3.46 14.10
N ASN A 186 14.59 -3.55 12.93
CA ASN A 186 14.03 -4.28 11.81
C ASN A 186 14.24 -5.78 12.03
N TYR A 187 13.19 -6.48 12.45
CA TYR A 187 13.29 -7.88 12.83
C TYR A 187 13.62 -8.80 11.64
N THR A 188 13.21 -8.44 10.42
CA THR A 188 13.50 -9.23 9.21
C THR A 188 14.99 -9.25 8.87
N LEU A 189 15.73 -8.26 9.35
CA LEU A 189 17.18 -8.14 9.15
C LEU A 189 17.99 -8.73 10.30
N LEU A 190 17.38 -9.18 11.40
CA LEU A 190 18.09 -9.72 12.57
C LEU A 190 18.98 -10.93 12.22
N ILE A 191 18.63 -11.72 11.20
CA ILE A 191 19.44 -12.83 10.70
C ILE A 191 20.76 -12.39 10.04
N ARG A 192 20.93 -11.09 9.76
CA ARG A 192 22.09 -10.55 9.07
C ARG A 192 23.13 -10.05 10.08
N GLN A 193 24.32 -10.65 10.08
CA GLN A 193 25.41 -10.29 11.00
C GLN A 193 25.80 -8.81 10.92
N TRP A 194 25.84 -8.21 9.72
CA TRP A 194 26.12 -6.79 9.57
C TRP A 194 25.09 -5.90 10.29
N TYR A 195 23.82 -6.33 10.27
CA TYR A 195 22.73 -5.60 10.91
C TYR A 195 22.81 -5.72 12.42
N GLN A 196 23.07 -6.92 12.95
CA GLN A 196 23.33 -7.12 14.38
C GLN A 196 24.49 -6.27 14.88
N ASN A 197 25.59 -6.21 14.12
CA ASN A 197 26.76 -5.39 14.49
C ASN A 197 26.41 -3.90 14.52
N ASN A 198 25.59 -3.42 13.59
CA ASN A 198 25.10 -2.05 13.59
C ASN A 198 24.18 -1.76 14.79
N LEU A 199 23.28 -2.70 15.14
CA LEU A 199 22.44 -2.57 16.32
C LEU A 199 23.25 -2.51 17.62
N LYS A 200 24.25 -3.39 17.80
CA LYS A 200 25.13 -3.39 18.98
C LYS A 200 25.90 -2.08 19.13
N LYS A 201 26.33 -1.47 18.02
CA LYS A 201 27.00 -0.17 18.03
C LYS A 201 26.03 0.97 18.37
N ARG A 202 24.83 0.94 17.79
CA ARG A 202 23.82 2.00 17.96
C ARG A 202 23.16 1.95 19.34
N TYR A 203 22.87 0.76 19.84
CA TYR A 203 22.21 0.52 21.13
C TYR A 203 23.07 -0.43 21.97
N PRO A 204 24.13 0.06 22.65
CA PRO A 204 25.02 -0.79 23.45
C PRO A 204 24.31 -1.56 24.56
N ASN A 205 23.20 -1.01 25.08
CA ASN A 205 22.40 -1.61 26.15
C ASN A 205 21.31 -2.56 25.64
N LEU A 206 21.17 -2.74 24.32
CA LEU A 206 20.20 -3.67 23.74
C LEU A 206 20.74 -5.10 23.84
N VAL A 207 20.10 -5.93 24.67
CA VAL A 207 20.44 -7.35 24.82
C VAL A 207 19.41 -8.18 24.08
N LEU A 208 19.84 -8.85 23.00
CA LEU A 208 19.04 -9.81 22.24
C LEU A 208 19.73 -11.18 22.25
N PRO A 209 19.01 -12.29 22.03
CA PRO A 209 19.60 -13.61 21.84
C PRO A 209 20.30 -13.73 20.47
N TRP A 210 21.39 -12.96 20.27
CA TRP A 210 22.07 -12.76 18.98
C TRP A 210 22.41 -14.07 18.25
N GLN A 211 22.81 -15.10 18.99
CA GLN A 211 23.21 -16.39 18.44
C GLN A 211 22.03 -17.17 17.84
N LYS A 212 20.79 -16.90 18.28
CA LYS A 212 19.60 -17.57 17.75
C LYS A 212 19.12 -16.94 16.44
N PHE A 213 19.52 -15.71 16.15
CA PHE A 213 19.24 -15.05 14.88
C PHE A 213 20.35 -15.32 13.87
N ASP A 214 20.50 -16.56 13.43
CA ASP A 214 21.53 -16.98 12.49
C ASP A 214 20.95 -17.35 11.12
N GLN A 215 21.80 -17.90 10.24
CA GLN A 215 21.39 -18.34 8.91
C GLN A 215 20.58 -19.64 8.91
N ASN A 216 20.44 -20.32 10.05
CA ASN A 216 19.67 -21.56 10.16
C ASN A 216 18.17 -21.30 10.28
N ILE A 217 17.75 -20.08 10.64
CA ILE A 217 16.34 -19.66 10.60
C ILE A 217 15.81 -19.78 9.18
N ARG A 218 14.74 -20.56 9.03
CA ARG A 218 14.16 -20.86 7.71
C ARG A 218 12.94 -19.99 7.38
N SER A 219 12.41 -19.26 8.36
CA SER A 219 11.19 -18.48 8.19
C SER A 219 11.11 -17.24 9.11
N HIS A 220 10.33 -16.24 8.69
CA HIS A 220 9.98 -15.11 9.55
C HIS A 220 9.14 -15.53 10.76
N THR A 221 8.35 -16.61 10.65
CA THR A 221 7.61 -17.19 11.77
C THR A 221 8.54 -17.70 12.88
N GLU A 222 9.63 -18.40 12.53
CA GLU A 222 10.65 -18.81 13.52
C GLU A 222 11.27 -17.59 14.22
N THR A 223 11.54 -16.52 13.48
CA THR A 223 12.06 -15.25 14.05
C THR A 223 11.05 -14.66 15.04
N ALA A 224 9.77 -14.61 14.68
CA ALA A 224 8.69 -14.11 15.54
C ALA A 224 8.52 -14.95 16.82
N VAL A 225 8.67 -16.27 16.72
CA VAL A 225 8.62 -17.17 17.89
C VAL A 225 9.77 -16.90 18.87
N ILE A 226 11.00 -16.71 18.37
CA ILE A 226 12.15 -16.34 19.22
C ILE A 226 11.88 -15.00 19.92
N ILE A 227 11.40 -14.01 19.18
CA ILE A 227 11.05 -12.68 19.73
C ILE A 227 10.03 -12.82 20.87
N CYS A 228 8.96 -13.57 20.63
CA CYS A 228 7.89 -13.77 21.62
C CYS A 228 8.36 -14.49 22.89
N ASN A 229 9.21 -15.50 22.75
CA ASN A 229 9.65 -16.30 23.88
C ASN A 229 10.79 -15.67 24.68
N GLU A 230 11.65 -14.84 24.05
CA GLU A 230 12.93 -14.43 24.66
C GLU A 230 13.13 -12.93 24.77
N ILE A 231 12.35 -12.13 24.05
CA ILE A 231 12.49 -10.67 24.07
C ILE A 231 11.30 -10.04 24.80
N VAL A 232 10.08 -10.44 24.41
CA VAL A 232 8.84 -9.89 24.95
C VAL A 232 8.68 -10.04 26.47
N PRO A 233 9.13 -11.12 27.14
CA PRO A 233 8.99 -11.24 28.60
C PRO A 233 9.74 -10.16 29.38
N ASP A 234 10.90 -9.73 28.88
CA ASP A 234 11.80 -8.81 29.60
C ASP A 234 11.79 -7.39 29.04
N ASN A 235 11.21 -7.18 27.84
CA ASN A 235 11.25 -5.90 27.14
C ASN A 235 9.88 -5.53 26.59
N PRO A 236 9.34 -4.34 26.93
CA PRO A 236 8.15 -3.81 26.26
C PRO A 236 8.40 -3.73 24.76
N THR A 237 7.62 -4.49 23.99
CA THR A 237 7.88 -4.69 22.56
C THR A 237 6.64 -4.34 21.75
N PHE A 238 6.82 -3.60 20.66
CA PHE A 238 5.74 -3.09 19.83
C PHE A 238 6.04 -3.29 18.35
N LEU A 239 5.01 -3.50 17.52
CA LEU A 239 5.10 -3.65 16.06
C LEU A 239 4.42 -2.47 15.35
N ASP A 240 4.94 -2.12 14.18
CA ASP A 240 4.37 -1.11 13.26
C ASP A 240 3.17 -1.61 12.45
N TYR A 241 3.05 -2.93 12.26
CA TYR A 241 2.01 -3.55 11.43
C TYR A 241 1.68 -4.98 11.88
N GLN A 242 0.49 -5.48 11.52
CA GLN A 242 0.06 -6.84 11.83
C GLN A 242 0.56 -7.84 10.78
N TYR A 243 1.81 -8.29 10.92
CA TYR A 243 2.38 -9.31 10.03
C TYR A 243 1.78 -10.70 10.29
N PRO A 244 1.67 -11.56 9.25
CA PRO A 244 1.17 -12.94 9.42
C PRO A 244 1.88 -13.74 10.51
N GLU A 245 3.20 -13.61 10.62
CA GLU A 245 4.02 -14.25 11.64
C GLU A 245 3.73 -13.80 13.09
N PHE A 246 3.09 -12.64 13.26
CA PHE A 246 2.67 -12.07 14.53
C PHE A 246 1.14 -12.08 14.65
N GLN A 247 0.50 -13.19 14.25
CA GLN A 247 -0.92 -13.46 14.45
C GLN A 247 -1.11 -14.67 15.33
N SER A 248 -2.19 -14.70 16.12
CA SER A 248 -2.50 -15.81 17.02
C SER A 248 -2.69 -17.15 16.30
N SER A 249 -3.08 -17.13 15.02
CA SER A 249 -3.20 -18.32 14.17
C SER A 249 -1.86 -18.94 13.78
N SER A 250 -0.79 -18.13 13.75
CA SER A 250 0.55 -18.55 13.31
C SER A 250 1.54 -18.64 14.47
N ASN A 251 1.33 -17.85 15.53
CA ASN A 251 2.20 -17.78 16.69
C ASN A 251 1.37 -17.49 17.95
N ASN A 252 1.29 -18.48 18.83
CA ASN A 252 0.59 -18.42 20.12
C ASN A 252 1.52 -18.07 21.30
N ALA A 253 2.80 -17.78 21.04
CA ALA A 253 3.78 -17.41 22.07
C ALA A 253 3.61 -15.96 22.57
N CYS A 254 2.89 -15.12 21.83
CA CYS A 254 2.52 -13.77 22.24
C CYS A 254 1.01 -13.54 22.25
N SER A 255 0.57 -12.58 23.05
CA SER A 255 -0.65 -11.81 22.81
C SER A 255 -0.36 -10.57 21.96
N TYR A 256 -1.38 -10.09 21.25
CA TYR A 256 -1.30 -8.93 20.37
C TYR A 256 -2.41 -7.94 20.75
N LYS A 257 -2.05 -6.71 21.14
CA LYS A 257 -3.03 -5.68 21.54
C LYS A 257 -2.86 -4.40 20.73
N PRO A 258 -3.91 -3.89 20.07
CA PRO A 258 -3.84 -2.58 19.40
C PRO A 258 -3.57 -1.46 20.40
N ILE A 259 -2.67 -0.55 20.04
CA ILE A 259 -2.42 0.69 20.79
C ILE A 259 -2.07 1.82 19.82
N GLY A 260 -3.05 2.67 19.54
CA GLY A 260 -2.93 3.74 18.54
C GLY A 260 -2.58 3.16 17.16
N THR A 261 -1.48 3.62 16.57
CA THR A 261 -0.99 3.08 15.28
C THR A 261 -0.20 1.77 15.40
N LEU A 262 0.08 1.30 16.61
CA LEU A 262 0.99 0.18 16.89
C LEU A 262 0.26 -1.04 17.44
N ILE A 263 1.01 -2.14 17.54
CA ILE A 263 0.58 -3.39 18.20
C ILE A 263 1.53 -3.68 19.34
N SER A 264 1.02 -3.76 20.56
CA SER A 264 1.79 -4.22 21.71
C SER A 264 1.88 -5.75 21.70
N LEU A 265 3.09 -6.27 21.86
CA LEU A 265 3.36 -7.68 22.13
C LEU A 265 3.44 -7.90 23.63
N GLY A 266 2.77 -8.94 24.10
CA GLY A 266 2.76 -9.32 25.51
C GLY A 266 2.71 -10.83 25.70
N LEU A 267 2.74 -11.27 26.95
CA LEU A 267 2.62 -12.69 27.30
C LEU A 267 1.27 -13.28 26.83
N PRO A 268 1.22 -14.59 26.53
CA PRO A 268 -0.02 -15.26 26.13
C PRO A 268 -1.18 -14.98 27.08
N GLN A 269 -2.40 -15.00 26.55
CA GLN A 269 -3.67 -14.77 27.28
C GLN A 269 -3.93 -13.32 27.74
N ASN A 270 -3.01 -12.38 27.54
CA ASN A 270 -3.26 -10.97 27.78
C ASN A 270 -4.23 -10.41 26.71
N LYS A 271 -5.51 -10.26 27.07
CA LYS A 271 -6.55 -9.74 26.17
C LYS A 271 -6.64 -8.22 26.25
N LEU A 272 -7.20 -7.62 25.20
CA LEU A 272 -7.52 -6.20 25.18
C LEU A 272 -8.58 -5.89 26.26
N SER A 273 -8.23 -5.01 27.20
CA SER A 273 -9.10 -4.60 28.31
C SER A 273 -9.96 -3.38 27.94
N ASP A 274 -10.97 -3.06 28.75
CA ASP A 274 -11.77 -1.84 28.55
C ASP A 274 -10.93 -0.55 28.74
N GLU A 275 -9.92 -0.58 29.60
CA GLU A 275 -8.97 0.53 29.75
C GLU A 275 -8.11 0.71 28.49
N ASP A 276 -7.63 -0.38 27.90
CA ASP A 276 -6.88 -0.35 26.65
C ASP A 276 -7.75 0.18 25.50
N ILE A 277 -9.04 -0.16 25.49
CA ILE A 277 -10.01 0.36 24.51
C ILE A 277 -10.18 1.87 24.69
N ALA A 278 -10.37 2.35 25.92
CA ALA A 278 -10.48 3.78 26.21
C ALA A 278 -9.26 4.57 25.74
N LYS A 279 -8.04 4.08 26.04
CA LYS A 279 -6.77 4.70 25.57
C LYS A 279 -6.69 4.78 24.05
N ASN A 280 -7.19 3.78 23.34
CA ASN A 280 -7.25 3.82 21.89
C ASN A 280 -8.24 4.87 21.39
N TYR A 281 -9.41 5.00 21.99
CA TYR A 281 -10.36 6.07 21.63
C TYR A 281 -9.77 7.46 21.89
N ASP A 282 -9.08 7.66 23.00
CA ASP A 282 -8.40 8.94 23.32
C ASP A 282 -7.34 9.29 22.27
N PHE A 283 -6.64 8.29 21.73
CA PHE A 283 -5.68 8.48 20.65
C PHE A 283 -6.37 8.81 19.31
N TRP A 284 -7.40 8.06 18.94
CA TRP A 284 -8.00 8.10 17.61
C TRP A 284 -9.00 9.24 17.42
N GLN A 285 -9.86 9.54 18.41
CA GLN A 285 -10.90 10.57 18.31
C GLN A 285 -10.40 11.91 17.75
N PRO A 286 -9.34 12.55 18.28
CA PRO A 286 -8.87 13.85 17.76
C PRO A 286 -8.20 13.75 16.38
N LYS A 287 -7.84 12.55 15.91
CA LYS A 287 -7.08 12.33 14.67
C LYS A 287 -7.95 11.98 13.49
N VAL A 288 -8.98 11.17 13.69
CA VAL A 288 -9.80 10.60 12.63
C VAL A 288 -10.37 11.70 11.73
N ASP A 289 -10.93 12.77 12.30
CA ASP A 289 -11.49 13.87 11.51
C ASP A 289 -10.44 14.64 10.69
N LYS A 290 -9.25 14.87 11.28
CA LYS A 290 -8.12 15.49 10.57
C LYS A 290 -7.66 14.61 9.39
N LEU A 291 -7.59 13.30 9.61
CA LEU A 291 -7.16 12.34 8.59
C LEU A 291 -8.18 12.22 7.45
N LYS A 292 -9.48 12.20 7.75
CA LYS A 292 -10.57 12.21 6.75
C LYS A 292 -10.58 13.44 5.86
N GLN A 293 -10.17 14.59 6.40
CA GLN A 293 -10.08 15.84 5.64
C GLN A 293 -8.83 15.92 4.75
N ASN A 294 -7.88 14.98 4.89
CA ASN A 294 -6.68 14.97 4.08
C ASN A 294 -7.02 14.60 2.62
N ASN A 295 -6.73 15.52 1.70
CA ASN A 295 -7.00 15.37 0.27
C ASN A 295 -5.72 15.26 -0.57
N SER A 296 -4.63 14.76 0.02
CA SER A 296 -3.36 14.61 -0.70
C SER A 296 -3.53 13.79 -1.97
N LYS A 297 -3.10 14.35 -3.09
CA LYS A 297 -3.10 13.70 -4.41
C LYS A 297 -1.84 12.86 -4.64
N ASP A 298 -0.85 13.00 -3.77
CA ASP A 298 0.42 12.30 -3.87
C ASP A 298 0.27 10.84 -3.42
N ILE A 299 0.52 9.90 -4.33
CA ILE A 299 0.30 8.47 -4.10
C ILE A 299 1.11 7.97 -2.91
N ARG A 300 2.35 8.46 -2.75
CA ARG A 300 3.25 8.09 -1.64
C ARG A 300 2.72 8.59 -0.31
N THR A 301 2.23 9.82 -0.24
CA THR A 301 1.60 10.38 0.97
C THR A 301 0.37 9.58 1.38
N ARG A 302 -0.42 9.12 0.42
CA ARG A 302 -1.61 8.30 0.68
C ARG A 302 -1.26 6.93 1.27
N THR A 303 -0.03 6.41 1.12
CA THR A 303 0.35 5.15 1.80
C THR A 303 0.38 5.30 3.33
N VAL A 304 0.67 6.49 3.85
CA VAL A 304 0.57 6.76 5.30
C VAL A 304 -0.88 6.78 5.76
N LEU A 305 -1.82 7.30 4.94
CA LEU A 305 -3.25 7.21 5.24
C LEU A 305 -3.73 5.76 5.25
N ILE A 306 -3.21 4.92 4.35
CA ILE A 306 -3.43 3.46 4.37
C ILE A 306 -2.88 2.86 5.67
N ALA A 307 -1.69 3.28 6.14
CA ALA A 307 -1.13 2.80 7.40
C ALA A 307 -2.03 3.14 8.60
N TYR A 308 -2.50 4.39 8.72
CA TYR A 308 -3.50 4.76 9.74
C TYR A 308 -4.79 3.95 9.63
N SER A 309 -5.32 3.79 8.41
CA SER A 309 -6.52 3.02 8.12
C SER A 309 -6.37 1.54 8.54
N ASN A 310 -5.20 0.95 8.33
CA ASN A 310 -4.88 -0.42 8.75
C ASN A 310 -4.81 -0.55 10.27
N SER A 311 -4.13 0.36 10.96
CA SER A 311 -4.04 0.33 12.43
C SER A 311 -5.42 0.51 13.08
N LEU A 312 -6.26 1.41 12.56
CA LEU A 312 -7.63 1.58 13.05
C LEU A 312 -8.50 0.35 12.78
N SER A 313 -8.31 -0.30 11.62
CA SER A 313 -8.97 -1.58 11.31
C SER A 313 -8.51 -2.70 12.24
N PHE A 314 -7.27 -2.71 12.69
CA PHE A 314 -6.79 -3.72 13.65
C PHE A 314 -7.47 -3.58 15.03
N LEU A 315 -7.71 -2.36 15.48
CA LEU A 315 -8.53 -2.10 16.66
C LEU A 315 -9.96 -2.61 16.46
N ALA A 316 -10.57 -2.32 15.31
CA ALA A 316 -11.91 -2.80 14.98
C ALA A 316 -11.99 -4.35 14.96
N VAL A 317 -11.01 -5.04 14.39
CA VAL A 317 -10.92 -6.51 14.43
C VAL A 317 -10.88 -7.01 15.88
N SER A 318 -10.08 -6.36 16.73
CA SER A 318 -9.99 -6.72 18.15
C SER A 318 -11.32 -6.52 18.89
N LEU A 319 -12.07 -5.46 18.56
CA LEU A 319 -13.42 -5.23 19.10
C LEU A 319 -14.43 -6.28 18.61
N PHE A 320 -14.32 -6.74 17.37
CA PHE A 320 -15.11 -7.86 16.86
C PHE A 320 -14.88 -9.13 17.67
N ASP A 321 -13.63 -9.46 17.95
CA ASP A 321 -13.27 -10.65 18.72
C ASP A 321 -13.75 -10.55 20.20
N LEU A 322 -14.07 -9.34 20.67
CA LEU A 322 -14.72 -9.06 21.97
C LEU A 322 -16.26 -8.93 21.89
N ASN A 323 -16.89 -9.30 20.77
CA ASN A 323 -18.33 -9.16 20.51
C ASN A 323 -18.85 -7.71 20.52
N LYS A 324 -17.99 -6.69 20.44
CA LYS A 324 -18.35 -5.28 20.33
C LYS A 324 -18.61 -4.89 18.86
N THR A 325 -19.47 -5.65 18.19
CA THR A 325 -19.70 -5.61 16.74
C THR A 325 -20.04 -4.22 16.20
N GLN A 326 -20.93 -3.47 16.86
CA GLN A 326 -21.34 -2.15 16.36
C GLN A 326 -20.19 -1.13 16.40
N GLN A 327 -19.43 -1.10 17.49
CA GLN A 327 -18.25 -0.23 17.62
C GLN A 327 -17.20 -0.60 16.57
N ALA A 328 -16.99 -1.89 16.34
CA ALA A 328 -16.05 -2.37 15.34
C ALA A 328 -16.44 -1.97 13.91
N ARG A 329 -17.73 -2.08 13.54
CA ARG A 329 -18.22 -1.61 12.23
C ARG A 329 -18.00 -0.10 12.06
N GLN A 330 -18.30 0.69 13.08
CA GLN A 330 -18.04 2.13 13.04
C GLN A 330 -16.56 2.43 12.77
N LEU A 331 -15.65 1.77 13.47
CA LEU A 331 -14.21 1.98 13.25
C LEU A 331 -13.74 1.53 11.85
N PHE A 332 -14.31 0.48 11.28
CA PHE A 332 -14.03 0.12 9.88
C PHE A 332 -14.53 1.18 8.90
N GLU A 333 -15.70 1.77 9.15
CA GLU A 333 -16.22 2.85 8.31
C GLU A 333 -15.33 4.10 8.40
N GLU A 334 -14.88 4.45 9.60
CA GLU A 334 -13.93 5.54 9.81
C GLU A 334 -12.59 5.26 9.11
N ALA A 335 -12.07 4.03 9.22
CA ALA A 335 -10.85 3.61 8.55
C ALA A 335 -10.99 3.66 7.01
N PHE A 336 -12.14 3.30 6.46
CA PHE A 336 -12.44 3.46 5.03
C PHE A 336 -12.51 4.93 4.63
N GLN A 337 -13.11 5.80 5.46
CA GLN A 337 -13.18 7.24 5.18
C GLN A 337 -11.80 7.92 5.20
N ILE A 338 -10.86 7.44 6.03
CA ILE A 338 -9.46 7.91 6.03
C ILE A 338 -8.77 7.56 4.71
N SER A 339 -9.01 6.37 4.17
CA SER A 339 -8.37 5.90 2.94
C SER A 339 -9.30 4.98 2.15
N PRO A 340 -10.13 5.53 1.25
CA PRO A 340 -11.04 4.75 0.41
C PRO A 340 -10.34 3.80 -0.57
N GLU A 341 -9.08 4.07 -0.88
CA GLU A 341 -8.20 3.22 -1.68
C GLU A 341 -7.64 2.00 -0.91
N ASN A 342 -7.82 1.96 0.41
CA ASN A 342 -7.50 0.78 1.20
C ASN A 342 -8.67 -0.22 1.10
N PRO A 343 -8.48 -1.41 0.49
CA PRO A 343 -9.56 -2.38 0.37
C PRO A 343 -9.89 -3.08 1.70
N ILE A 344 -8.98 -3.04 2.68
CA ILE A 344 -9.08 -3.86 3.90
C ILE A 344 -10.30 -3.49 4.76
N PRO A 345 -10.57 -2.22 5.13
CA PRO A 345 -11.69 -1.90 6.00
C PRO A 345 -13.04 -2.21 5.35
N ALA A 346 -13.19 -1.88 4.06
CA ALA A 346 -14.40 -2.19 3.30
C ALA A 346 -14.60 -3.72 3.17
N GLY A 347 -13.53 -4.48 2.95
CA GLY A 347 -13.59 -5.94 2.87
C GLY A 347 -13.98 -6.57 4.21
N LEU A 348 -13.50 -6.03 5.33
CA LEU A 348 -13.86 -6.47 6.67
C LEU A 348 -15.31 -6.12 7.02
N LEU A 349 -15.83 -4.96 6.58
CA LEU A 349 -17.25 -4.64 6.66
C LEU A 349 -18.11 -5.61 5.84
N ALA A 350 -17.72 -5.85 4.58
CA ALA A 350 -18.40 -6.80 3.71
C ALA A 350 -18.49 -8.18 4.37
N LYS A 351 -17.37 -8.68 4.91
CA LYS A 351 -17.31 -9.93 5.65
C LYS A 351 -18.20 -9.90 6.90
N SER A 352 -18.14 -8.83 7.69
CA SER A 352 -18.94 -8.69 8.91
C SER A 352 -20.45 -8.75 8.66
N TYR A 353 -20.93 -8.06 7.63
CA TYR A 353 -22.34 -8.09 7.26
C TYR A 353 -22.73 -9.44 6.64
N PHE A 354 -21.85 -10.02 5.81
CA PHE A 354 -22.06 -11.35 5.24
C PHE A 354 -22.20 -12.43 6.31
N ASP A 355 -21.30 -12.44 7.30
CA ASP A 355 -21.36 -13.38 8.44
C ASP A 355 -22.65 -13.20 9.26
N ALA A 356 -23.16 -11.96 9.33
CA ALA A 356 -24.44 -11.64 9.95
C ALA A 356 -25.67 -11.92 9.06
N LYS A 357 -25.47 -12.48 7.86
CA LYS A 357 -26.49 -12.73 6.82
C LYS A 357 -27.23 -11.48 6.34
N ASP A 358 -26.65 -10.30 6.56
CA ASP A 358 -27.18 -9.03 6.11
C ASP A 358 -26.60 -8.71 4.72
N PHE A 359 -27.20 -9.31 3.69
CA PHE A 359 -26.58 -9.40 2.37
C PHE A 359 -26.56 -8.10 1.58
N ASP A 360 -27.50 -7.17 1.80
CA ASP A 360 -27.53 -5.90 1.08
C ASP A 360 -26.37 -4.96 1.47
N PRO A 361 -26.09 -4.69 2.77
CA PRO A 361 -24.89 -3.96 3.15
C PRO A 361 -23.61 -4.73 2.85
N ALA A 362 -23.61 -6.07 2.96
CA ALA A 362 -22.46 -6.89 2.56
C ALA A 362 -22.10 -6.68 1.07
N LEU A 363 -23.10 -6.66 0.19
CA LEU A 363 -22.93 -6.40 -1.24
C LEU A 363 -22.35 -5.00 -1.50
N ASN A 364 -22.91 -3.97 -0.87
CA ASN A 364 -22.43 -2.59 -1.03
C ASN A 364 -20.96 -2.43 -0.60
N TRP A 365 -20.59 -3.00 0.55
CA TRP A 365 -19.20 -2.94 1.03
C TRP A 365 -18.26 -3.82 0.19
N ALA A 366 -18.74 -4.95 -0.33
CA ALA A 366 -17.99 -5.78 -1.27
C ALA A 366 -17.67 -5.02 -2.58
N GLU A 367 -18.64 -4.30 -3.14
CA GLU A 367 -18.45 -3.48 -4.34
C GLU A 367 -17.44 -2.34 -4.11
N LYS A 368 -17.51 -1.67 -2.95
CA LYS A 368 -16.50 -0.68 -2.56
C LYS A 368 -15.10 -1.28 -2.45
N THR A 369 -15.00 -2.50 -1.93
CA THR A 369 -13.72 -3.22 -1.84
C THR A 369 -13.13 -3.49 -3.22
N LEU A 370 -13.96 -4.00 -4.16
CA LEU A 370 -13.51 -4.27 -5.53
C LEU A 370 -13.23 -3.01 -6.34
N THR A 371 -13.79 -1.87 -5.95
CA THR A 371 -13.42 -0.57 -6.54
C THR A 371 -11.99 -0.17 -6.16
N ALA A 372 -11.57 -0.46 -4.93
CA ALA A 372 -10.21 -0.19 -4.45
C ALA A 372 -9.20 -1.24 -4.95
N ASP A 373 -9.58 -2.51 -4.89
CA ASP A 373 -8.79 -3.66 -5.33
C ASP A 373 -9.66 -4.69 -6.06
N PRO A 374 -9.70 -4.66 -7.40
CA PRO A 374 -10.46 -5.61 -8.21
C PRO A 374 -10.03 -7.07 -8.05
N ASP A 375 -8.84 -7.34 -7.51
CA ASP A 375 -8.27 -8.67 -7.33
C ASP A 375 -8.30 -9.11 -5.85
N PHE A 376 -9.18 -8.50 -5.05
CA PHE A 376 -9.39 -8.86 -3.65
C PHE A 376 -10.15 -10.19 -3.51
N ALA A 377 -9.40 -11.29 -3.47
CA ALA A 377 -9.93 -12.66 -3.56
C ALA A 377 -11.10 -12.95 -2.60
N GLN A 378 -10.95 -12.65 -1.32
CA GLN A 378 -11.97 -13.03 -0.32
C GLN A 378 -13.33 -12.35 -0.56
N VAL A 379 -13.35 -11.16 -1.15
CA VAL A 379 -14.60 -10.47 -1.49
C VAL A 379 -15.28 -11.10 -2.70
N HIS A 380 -14.53 -11.63 -3.66
CA HIS A 380 -15.13 -12.46 -4.71
C HIS A 380 -15.80 -13.71 -4.16
N LYS A 381 -15.24 -14.36 -3.12
CA LYS A 381 -15.94 -15.46 -2.46
C LYS A 381 -17.27 -15.01 -1.83
N ILE A 382 -17.26 -13.89 -1.10
CA ILE A 382 -18.46 -13.30 -0.48
C ILE A 382 -19.52 -13.00 -1.55
N LEU A 383 -19.15 -12.32 -2.63
CA LEU A 383 -20.07 -12.00 -3.73
C LEU A 383 -20.60 -13.25 -4.41
N GLY A 384 -19.77 -14.29 -4.58
CA GLY A 384 -20.19 -15.58 -5.13
C GLY A 384 -21.34 -16.17 -4.32
N PHE A 385 -21.22 -16.20 -2.99
CA PHE A 385 -22.29 -16.66 -2.10
C PHE A 385 -23.51 -15.74 -2.13
N ILE A 386 -23.34 -14.42 -2.07
CA ILE A 386 -24.46 -13.47 -2.12
C ILE A 386 -25.28 -13.63 -3.42
N TYR A 387 -24.62 -13.71 -4.58
CA TYR A 387 -25.32 -13.88 -5.85
C TYR A 387 -25.98 -15.24 -5.97
N MET A 388 -25.38 -16.29 -5.43
CA MET A 388 -25.94 -17.64 -5.42
C MET A 388 -27.17 -17.75 -4.51
N GLU A 389 -27.07 -17.25 -3.28
CA GLU A 389 -28.07 -17.48 -2.22
C GLU A 389 -29.18 -16.42 -2.19
N GLN A 390 -28.83 -15.14 -2.33
CA GLN A 390 -29.79 -14.03 -2.16
C GLN A 390 -30.37 -13.55 -3.49
N LYS A 391 -29.55 -13.43 -4.53
CA LYS A 391 -29.98 -12.86 -5.83
C LYS A 391 -30.37 -13.94 -6.85
N ASN A 392 -30.08 -15.22 -6.58
CA ASN A 392 -30.27 -16.36 -7.49
C ASN A 392 -29.68 -16.13 -8.90
N ASP A 393 -28.59 -15.35 -9.00
CA ASP A 393 -27.87 -15.05 -10.23
C ASP A 393 -26.68 -16.00 -10.37
N LYS A 394 -26.96 -17.20 -10.91
CA LYS A 394 -25.96 -18.27 -11.07
C LYS A 394 -24.78 -17.86 -11.96
N LYS A 395 -25.00 -16.96 -12.94
CA LYS A 395 -23.93 -16.48 -13.84
C LYS A 395 -22.93 -15.63 -13.09
N LYS A 396 -23.41 -14.67 -12.30
CA LYS A 396 -22.53 -13.83 -11.45
C LYS A 396 -21.86 -14.64 -10.34
N ALA A 397 -22.58 -15.56 -9.72
CA ALA A 397 -22.01 -16.46 -8.72
C ALA A 397 -20.84 -17.26 -9.30
N TYR A 398 -21.05 -17.89 -10.47
CA TYR A 398 -20.00 -18.63 -11.18
C TYR A 398 -18.78 -17.76 -11.49
N PHE A 399 -18.98 -16.56 -12.03
CA PHE A 399 -17.90 -15.61 -12.33
C PHE A 399 -17.05 -15.29 -11.10
N HIS A 400 -17.70 -14.95 -9.98
CA HIS A 400 -16.99 -14.56 -8.76
C HIS A 400 -16.27 -15.73 -8.08
N PHE A 401 -16.87 -16.93 -8.06
CA PHE A 401 -16.18 -18.10 -7.53
C PHE A 401 -14.98 -18.50 -8.40
N GLN A 402 -15.06 -18.40 -9.72
CA GLN A 402 -13.90 -18.61 -10.59
C GLN A 402 -12.78 -17.61 -10.32
N LYS A 403 -13.13 -16.32 -10.16
CA LYS A 403 -12.16 -15.28 -9.78
C LYS A 403 -11.48 -15.61 -8.44
N TYR A 404 -12.25 -16.02 -7.43
CA TYR A 404 -11.68 -16.45 -6.14
C TYR A 404 -10.67 -17.59 -6.29
N LEU A 405 -11.02 -18.66 -7.01
CA LEU A 405 -10.16 -19.82 -7.22
C LEU A 405 -8.85 -19.47 -7.95
N ASN A 406 -8.92 -18.53 -8.91
CA ASN A 406 -7.75 -18.06 -9.64
C ASN A 406 -6.84 -17.20 -8.75
N LEU A 407 -7.42 -16.33 -7.92
CA LEU A 407 -6.68 -15.39 -7.08
C LEU A 407 -6.14 -16.04 -5.79
N ALA A 408 -6.78 -17.10 -5.31
CA ALA A 408 -6.41 -17.82 -4.09
C ALA A 408 -6.24 -19.33 -4.35
N PRO A 409 -5.25 -19.75 -5.18
CA PRO A 409 -5.07 -21.15 -5.59
C PRO A 409 -4.64 -22.08 -4.43
N GLN A 410 -4.23 -21.52 -3.29
CA GLN A 410 -3.82 -22.27 -2.09
C GLN A 410 -4.81 -22.08 -0.92
N ALA A 411 -6.02 -21.56 -1.18
CA ALA A 411 -7.02 -21.39 -0.15
C ALA A 411 -7.45 -22.75 0.43
N GLN A 412 -7.63 -22.82 1.75
CA GLN A 412 -8.04 -24.05 2.44
C GLN A 412 -9.41 -24.57 1.98
N ASP A 413 -10.31 -23.66 1.60
CA ASP A 413 -11.67 -23.94 1.13
C ASP A 413 -11.76 -24.09 -0.40
N ARG A 414 -10.62 -24.13 -1.12
CA ARG A 414 -10.57 -24.21 -2.58
C ARG A 414 -11.42 -25.34 -3.14
N ASP A 415 -11.25 -26.56 -2.62
CA ASP A 415 -11.92 -27.74 -3.16
C ASP A 415 -13.44 -27.69 -2.94
N GLN A 416 -13.89 -27.04 -1.86
CA GLN A 416 -15.31 -26.77 -1.63
C GLN A 416 -15.85 -25.82 -2.69
N ILE A 417 -15.16 -24.70 -2.94
CA ILE A 417 -15.59 -23.72 -3.95
C ILE A 417 -15.52 -24.30 -5.37
N GLN A 418 -14.52 -25.14 -5.68
CA GLN A 418 -14.41 -25.82 -6.97
C GLN A 418 -15.63 -26.69 -7.27
N LYS A 419 -16.13 -27.45 -6.29
CA LYS A 419 -17.37 -28.24 -6.44
C LYS A 419 -18.59 -27.36 -6.74
N ILE A 420 -18.69 -26.20 -6.11
CA ILE A 420 -19.77 -25.23 -6.36
C ILE A 420 -19.67 -24.73 -7.81
N VAL A 421 -18.48 -24.37 -8.28
CA VAL A 421 -18.23 -23.91 -9.65
C VAL A 421 -18.61 -24.98 -10.68
N GLU A 422 -18.27 -26.23 -10.44
CA GLU A 422 -18.64 -27.36 -11.32
C GLU A 422 -20.14 -27.60 -11.38
N LYS A 423 -20.83 -27.47 -10.24
CA LYS A 423 -22.30 -27.55 -10.18
C LYS A 423 -22.93 -26.40 -10.96
N LEU A 424 -22.52 -25.16 -10.68
CA LEU A 424 -23.03 -23.98 -11.38
C LEU A 424 -22.79 -24.08 -12.89
N ARG A 425 -21.64 -24.58 -13.33
CA ARG A 425 -21.33 -24.79 -14.75
C ARG A 425 -22.31 -25.73 -15.46
N LYS A 426 -22.84 -26.75 -14.77
CA LYS A 426 -23.82 -27.69 -15.33
C LYS A 426 -25.23 -27.11 -15.39
N GLU A 427 -25.51 -26.09 -14.59
CA GLU A 427 -26.82 -25.44 -14.46
C GLU A 427 -26.96 -24.16 -15.31
N LEU A 428 -25.87 -23.73 -15.96
CA LEU A 428 -25.80 -22.60 -16.88
C LEU A 428 -25.78 -23.09 -18.32
#